data_AF-A0A7W7LKX3-F1
#
_entry.id   AF-A0A7W7LKX3-F1
#
_cell.length_a   1.000
_cell.length_b   1.000
_cell.length_c   1.000
_cell.angle_alpha   90.00
_cell.angle_beta   90.00
_cell.angle_gamma   90.00
#
_symmetry.space_group_name_H-M   'P 1'
#
loop_
_entity.id
_entity.type
_entity.pdbx_description
1 polymer ?
#
loop_
_entity_poly.entity_id
_entity_poly.type
_entity_poly.pdbx_seq_one_letter_code
_entity_poly.pdbx_strand_id
1 'polypeptide(L)'
;MSVEHTEHDGPLIPKPALTLPALRQAVATVAPSRLPEFFEDMQKAFVQAGEQGSVVPIRMFYRHWGVIVEIERHPQIARRLHEAEQALDSEHPAVRDGAIREAGEIVRAAHREVERG
;
A
#
# COMPACT_ATOMS: atom_id res chain seq x y z
N MET A 1 -19.86 -28.68 -15.22
CA MET A 1 -18.75 -27.79 -15.60
C MET A 1 -18.34 -27.04 -14.35
N SER A 2 -17.28 -27.50 -13.69
CA SER A 2 -16.74 -26.86 -12.50
C SER A 2 -15.82 -25.75 -12.99
N VAL A 3 -16.18 -24.51 -12.70
CA VAL A 3 -15.29 -23.37 -12.90
C VAL A 3 -14.13 -23.52 -11.92
N GLU A 4 -12.96 -23.93 -12.43
CA GLU A 4 -11.70 -23.71 -11.76
C GLU A 4 -11.56 -22.18 -11.59
N HIS A 5 -11.91 -21.67 -10.41
CA HIS A 5 -11.39 -20.39 -9.96
C HIS A 5 -9.90 -20.60 -9.71
N THR A 6 -9.10 -20.50 -10.76
CA THR A 6 -7.67 -20.26 -10.62
C THR A 6 -7.57 -18.87 -9.99
N GLU A 7 -7.55 -18.82 -8.65
CA GLU A 7 -7.18 -17.61 -7.93
C GLU A 7 -5.91 -17.09 -8.59
N HIS A 8 -5.98 -15.91 -9.21
CA HIS A 8 -4.81 -15.31 -9.83
C HIS A 8 -3.79 -15.04 -8.73
N ASP A 9 -2.78 -15.92 -8.64
CA ASP A 9 -1.67 -15.87 -7.68
C ASP A 9 -0.63 -14.79 -8.03
N GLY A 10 -1.01 -13.85 -8.89
CA GLY A 10 -0.14 -12.83 -9.47
C GLY A 10 -0.71 -11.43 -9.28
N PRO A 11 0.12 -10.40 -9.52
CA PRO A 11 -0.31 -9.03 -9.30
C PRO A 11 -1.45 -8.63 -10.25
N LEU A 12 -2.45 -7.93 -9.74
CA LEU A 12 -3.59 -7.41 -10.50
C LEU A 12 -3.18 -6.42 -11.59
N ILE A 13 -2.11 -5.67 -11.34
CA ILE A 13 -1.51 -4.72 -12.28
C ILE A 13 0.02 -4.81 -12.25
N PRO A 14 0.71 -4.48 -13.36
CA PRO A 14 2.16 -4.28 -13.35
C PRO A 14 2.57 -3.23 -12.31
N LYS A 15 3.83 -3.28 -11.86
CA LYS A 15 4.38 -2.25 -10.97
C LYS A 15 4.26 -0.88 -11.66
N PRO A 16 3.55 0.10 -11.08
CA PRO A 16 3.41 1.41 -11.70
C PRO A 16 4.69 2.22 -11.54
N ALA A 17 4.89 3.18 -12.45
CA ALA A 17 5.88 4.24 -12.24
C ALA A 17 5.47 5.12 -11.05
N LEU A 18 6.43 5.62 -10.28
CA LEU A 18 6.20 6.57 -9.19
C LEU A 18 5.97 8.00 -9.72
N THR A 19 4.89 8.15 -10.49
CA THR A 19 4.40 9.43 -11.00
C THR A 19 2.93 9.60 -10.63
N LEU A 20 2.47 10.84 -10.50
CA LEU A 20 1.10 11.14 -10.08
C LEU A 20 0.04 10.44 -10.95
N PRO A 21 0.09 10.50 -12.30
CA PRO A 21 -0.94 9.86 -13.12
C PRO A 21 -0.96 8.33 -12.98
N ALA A 22 0.22 7.70 -12.93
CA ALA A 22 0.35 6.25 -12.83
C ALA A 22 -0.11 5.73 -11.47
N LEU A 23 0.29 6.39 -10.37
CA LEU A 23 -0.15 6.01 -9.03
C LEU A 23 -1.65 6.24 -8.84
N ARG A 24 -2.21 7.35 -9.32
CA ARG A 24 -3.66 7.60 -9.26
C ARG A 24 -4.44 6.52 -9.99
N GLN A 25 -4.01 6.12 -11.18
CA GLN A 25 -4.65 5.04 -11.93
C GLN A 25 -4.53 3.70 -11.22
N ALA A 26 -3.36 3.40 -10.65
CA ALA A 26 -3.14 2.18 -9.89
C ALA A 26 -4.06 2.12 -8.67
N VAL A 27 -4.13 3.17 -7.85
CA VAL A 27 -5.04 3.27 -6.69
C VAL A 27 -6.49 3.10 -7.11
N ALA A 28 -6.92 3.74 -8.20
CA ALA A 28 -8.28 3.56 -8.73
C ALA A 28 -8.59 2.10 -9.14
N THR A 29 -7.56 1.31 -9.43
CA THR A 29 -7.71 -0.09 -9.87
C THR A 29 -7.69 -1.05 -8.68
N VAL A 30 -6.73 -0.90 -7.76
CA VAL A 30 -6.49 -1.87 -6.68
C VAL A 30 -7.14 -1.50 -5.35
N ALA A 31 -7.35 -0.21 -5.08
CA ALA A 31 -7.92 0.29 -3.83
C ALA A 31 -8.80 1.54 -4.07
N PRO A 32 -9.89 1.43 -4.85
CA PRO A 32 -10.69 2.58 -5.27
C PRO A 32 -11.29 3.37 -4.09
N SER A 33 -11.58 2.71 -2.97
CA SER A 33 -12.07 3.34 -1.73
C SER A 33 -11.05 4.29 -1.10
N ARG A 34 -9.75 4.14 -1.39
CA ARG A 34 -8.67 4.99 -0.89
C ARG A 34 -8.35 6.20 -1.79
N LEU A 35 -9.06 6.38 -2.90
CA LEU A 35 -8.86 7.56 -3.77
C LEU A 35 -9.06 8.90 -3.04
N PRO A 36 -10.06 9.09 -2.15
CA PRO A 36 -10.18 10.33 -1.39
C PRO A 36 -8.93 10.61 -0.53
N GLU A 37 -8.46 9.60 0.20
CA GLU A 37 -7.25 9.68 1.03
C GLU A 37 -6.01 10.05 0.18
N PHE A 38 -5.88 9.46 -1.02
CA PHE A 38 -4.82 9.79 -1.97
C PHE A 38 -4.78 11.28 -2.31
N PHE A 39 -5.93 11.87 -2.62
CA PHE A 39 -6.01 13.30 -2.95
C PHE A 39 -5.79 14.20 -1.74
N GLU A 40 -6.23 13.79 -0.55
CA GLU A 40 -5.95 14.50 0.69
C GLU A 40 -4.45 14.53 0.99
N ASP A 41 -3.79 13.39 0.92
CA ASP A 41 -2.35 13.30 1.18
C ASP A 41 -1.50 14.01 0.13
N MET A 42 -1.94 13.99 -1.13
CA MET A 42 -1.33 14.80 -2.19
C MET A 42 -1.39 16.29 -1.81
N GLN A 43 -2.55 16.79 -1.39
CA GLN A 43 -2.71 18.19 -0.98
C GLN A 43 -1.85 18.53 0.23
N LYS A 44 -1.84 17.67 1.26
CA LYS A 44 -0.99 17.85 2.45
C LYS A 44 0.50 17.94 2.06
N ALA A 45 0.96 17.06 1.16
CA ALA A 45 2.34 17.06 0.72
C ALA A 45 2.71 18.34 -0.05
N PHE A 46 1.81 18.88 -0.88
CA PHE A 46 2.03 20.16 -1.57
C PHE A 46 2.10 21.34 -0.61
N VAL A 47 1.19 21.42 0.37
CA VAL A 47 1.20 22.47 1.39
C VAL A 47 2.51 22.43 2.19
N GLN A 48 2.86 21.25 2.71
CA GLN A 48 4.10 21.06 3.48
C GLN A 48 5.35 21.38 2.66
N ALA A 49 5.37 21.04 1.38
CA ALA A 49 6.49 21.36 0.50
C ALA A 49 6.69 22.87 0.34
N GLY A 50 5.60 23.63 0.23
CA GLY A 50 5.62 25.09 0.18
C GLY A 50 6.08 25.71 1.49
N GLU A 51 5.51 25.26 2.62
CA GLU A 51 5.87 25.75 3.96
C GLU A 51 7.34 25.49 4.32
N GLN A 52 7.88 24.34 3.92
CA GLN A 52 9.24 23.93 4.23
C GLN A 52 10.26 24.35 3.16
N GLY A 53 9.81 24.84 1.99
CA GLY A 53 10.67 25.07 0.83
C GLY A 53 11.41 23.80 0.38
N SER A 54 10.76 22.64 0.49
CA SER A 54 11.41 21.33 0.34
C SER A 54 10.59 20.38 -0.53
N VAL A 55 11.27 19.62 -1.40
CA VAL A 55 10.63 18.56 -2.21
C VAL A 55 10.46 17.24 -1.46
N VAL A 56 10.94 17.15 -0.22
CA VAL A 56 10.89 15.92 0.59
C VAL A 56 9.45 15.45 0.83
N PRO A 57 8.48 16.30 1.20
CA PRO A 57 7.08 15.87 1.39
C PRO A 57 6.48 15.23 0.14
N ILE A 58 6.76 15.79 -1.04
CA ILE A 58 6.31 15.23 -2.33
C ILE A 58 6.95 13.85 -2.60
N ARG A 59 8.25 13.69 -2.31
CA ARG A 59 8.92 12.39 -2.45
C ARG A 59 8.35 11.35 -1.48
N MET A 60 8.03 11.75 -0.26
CA MET A 60 7.42 10.88 0.74
C MET A 60 6.00 10.46 0.34
N PHE A 61 5.20 11.37 -0.22
CA PHE A 61 3.89 11.05 -0.80
C PHE A 61 4.00 9.93 -1.85
N TYR A 62 4.89 10.06 -2.82
CA TYR A 62 5.05 9.03 -3.86
C TYR A 62 5.51 7.69 -3.30
N ARG A 63 6.43 7.68 -2.34
CA ARG A 63 6.90 6.45 -1.70
C ARG A 63 5.78 5.77 -0.90
N HIS A 64 5.06 6.53 -0.10
CA HIS A 64 3.95 6.03 0.71
C HIS A 64 2.89 5.35 -0.15
N TRP A 65 2.41 6.04 -1.19
CA TRP A 65 1.41 5.49 -2.10
C TRP A 65 1.94 4.38 -3.00
N GLY A 66 3.23 4.41 -3.34
CA GLY A 66 3.90 3.29 -4.00
C GLY A 66 3.84 2.01 -3.17
N VAL A 67 4.04 2.11 -1.85
CA VAL A 67 3.98 0.96 -0.92
C VAL A 67 2.56 0.42 -0.79
N ILE A 68 1.57 1.30 -0.63
CA ILE A 68 0.16 0.89 -0.59
C ILE A 68 -0.20 0.14 -1.87
N VAL A 69 0.12 0.70 -3.03
CA VAL A 69 -0.17 0.05 -4.31
C VAL A 69 0.60 -1.26 -4.47
N GLU A 70 1.86 -1.34 -4.02
CA GLU A 70 2.62 -2.59 -4.07
C GLU A 70 1.96 -3.68 -3.23
N ILE A 71 1.38 -3.36 -2.08
CA ILE A 71 0.65 -4.34 -1.27
C ILE A 71 -0.67 -4.72 -1.94
N GLU A 72 -1.49 -3.73 -2.27
CA GLU A 72 -2.86 -3.90 -2.78
C GLU A 72 -2.90 -4.56 -4.16
N ARG A 73 -1.84 -4.43 -4.97
CA ARG A 73 -1.77 -5.15 -6.26
C ARG A 73 -1.59 -6.65 -6.10
N HIS A 74 -1.24 -7.17 -4.91
CA HIS A 74 -1.15 -8.61 -4.63
C HIS A 74 -2.24 -9.01 -3.60
N PRO A 75 -3.41 -9.51 -4.05
CA PRO A 75 -4.57 -9.69 -3.18
C PRO A 75 -4.32 -10.55 -1.94
N GLN A 76 -3.48 -11.60 -2.03
CA GLN A 76 -3.19 -12.45 -0.87
C GLN A 76 -2.29 -11.75 0.15
N ILE A 77 -1.37 -10.88 -0.29
CA ILE A 77 -0.53 -10.08 0.61
C ILE A 77 -1.40 -9.03 1.31
N ALA A 78 -2.27 -8.34 0.57
CA ALA A 78 -3.21 -7.37 1.13
C ALA A 78 -4.16 -8.02 2.16
N ARG A 79 -4.71 -9.21 1.86
CA ARG A 79 -5.55 -9.96 2.78
C ARG A 79 -4.81 -10.30 4.08
N ARG A 80 -3.59 -10.82 3.99
CA ARG A 80 -2.76 -11.14 5.17
C ARG A 80 -2.42 -9.91 6.00
N LEU A 81 -2.14 -8.77 5.36
CA LEU A 81 -1.93 -7.52 6.08
C LEU A 81 -3.19 -7.11 6.84
N HIS A 82 -4.36 -7.17 6.20
CA HIS A 82 -5.62 -6.83 6.85
C HIS A 82 -5.97 -7.78 8.01
N GLU A 83 -5.75 -9.08 7.84
CA GLU A 83 -5.90 -10.07 8.92
C GLU A 83 -4.95 -9.77 10.10
N ALA A 84 -3.70 -9.41 9.80
CA ALA A 84 -2.73 -9.01 10.82
C ALA A 84 -3.18 -7.71 11.52
N GLU A 85 -3.64 -6.69 10.78
CA GLU A 85 -4.15 -5.44 11.35
C GLU A 85 -5.35 -5.68 12.29
N GLN A 86 -6.31 -6.53 11.90
CA GLN A 86 -7.43 -6.91 12.78
C GLN A 86 -6.97 -7.64 14.04
N ALA A 87 -5.92 -8.46 13.94
CA ALA A 87 -5.39 -9.22 15.07
C ALA A 87 -4.63 -8.34 16.08
N LEU A 88 -4.31 -7.08 15.75
CA LEU A 88 -3.71 -6.12 16.70
C LEU A 88 -4.65 -5.79 17.87
N ASP A 89 -5.96 -5.89 17.68
CA ASP A 89 -6.97 -5.64 18.72
C ASP A 89 -7.22 -6.87 19.61
N SER A 90 -6.50 -7.98 19.40
CA SER A 90 -6.68 -9.20 20.20
C SER A 90 -6.32 -8.98 21.67
N GLU A 91 -7.10 -9.55 22.59
CA GLU A 91 -6.78 -9.55 24.02
C GLU A 91 -5.52 -10.39 24.34
N HIS A 92 -5.16 -11.33 23.46
CA HIS A 92 -4.04 -12.25 23.65
C HIS A 92 -2.71 -11.64 23.18
N PRO A 93 -1.73 -11.41 24.07
CA PRO A 93 -0.45 -10.79 23.69
C PRO A 93 0.29 -11.51 22.57
N ALA A 94 0.32 -12.85 22.61
CA ALA A 94 0.99 -13.64 21.58
C ALA A 94 0.39 -13.48 20.18
N VAL A 95 -0.92 -13.22 20.10
CA VAL A 95 -1.61 -12.95 18.82
C VAL A 95 -1.20 -11.57 18.30
N ARG A 96 -1.22 -10.55 19.16
CA ARG A 96 -0.78 -9.20 18.80
C ARG A 96 0.68 -9.16 18.35
N ASP A 97 1.57 -9.85 19.05
CA ASP A 97 3.00 -9.91 18.71
C ASP A 97 3.21 -10.59 17.35
N GLY A 98 2.45 -11.65 17.07
CA GLY A 98 2.42 -12.30 15.76
C GLY A 98 1.98 -11.35 14.64
N ALA A 99 0.90 -10.61 14.89
CA ALA A 99 0.33 -9.62 13.97
C ALA A 99 1.31 -8.47 13.65
N ILE A 100 1.94 -7.88 14.67
CA ILE A 100 2.94 -6.81 14.50
C ILE A 100 4.09 -7.29 13.60
N ARG A 101 4.57 -8.51 13.85
CA ARG A 101 5.67 -9.09 13.08
C ARG A 101 5.25 -9.31 11.63
N GLU A 102 4.08 -9.90 11.38
CA GLU A 102 3.58 -10.15 10.02
C GLU A 102 3.33 -8.85 9.24
N ALA A 103 2.61 -7.89 9.81
CA ALA A 103 2.38 -6.59 9.19
C ALA A 103 3.70 -5.88 8.88
N GLY A 104 4.64 -5.90 9.83
CA GLY A 104 5.96 -5.31 9.63
C GLY A 104 6.78 -6.00 8.54
N GLU A 105 6.70 -7.33 8.41
CA GLU A 105 7.36 -8.08 7.34
C GLU A 105 6.81 -7.70 5.96
N ILE A 106 5.48 -7.63 5.83
CA ILE A 106 4.79 -7.26 4.58
C ILE A 106 5.16 -5.84 4.17
N VAL A 107 5.02 -4.87 5.08
CA VAL A 107 5.31 -3.46 4.79
C VAL A 107 6.78 -3.27 4.42
N ARG A 108 7.72 -3.88 5.16
CA ARG A 108 9.15 -3.81 4.80
C ARG A 108 9.46 -4.45 3.46
N ALA A 109 8.79 -5.53 3.08
CA ALA A 109 8.95 -6.15 1.77
C ALA A 109 8.48 -5.21 0.66
N ALA A 110 7.30 -4.61 0.81
CA ALA A 110 6.76 -3.65 -0.15
C ALA A 110 7.67 -2.41 -0.30
N HIS A 111 8.23 -1.88 0.79
CA HIS A 111 9.22 -0.80 0.72
C HIS A 111 10.42 -1.16 -0.15
N ARG A 112 11.01 -2.34 0.05
CA ARG A 112 12.16 -2.79 -0.77
C ARG A 112 11.79 -2.94 -2.23
N GLU A 113 10.60 -3.44 -2.54
CA GLU A 113 10.15 -3.55 -3.93
C GLU A 113 9.95 -2.19 -4.58
N VAL A 114 9.38 -1.21 -3.88
CA VAL A 114 9.23 0.16 -4.38
C VAL A 114 10.58 0.78 -4.69
N GLU A 115 11.57 0.62 -3.81
CA GLU A 115 12.94 1.16 -3.95
C GLU A 115 13.78 0.50 -5.05
N ARG A 116 13.41 -0.71 -5.51
CA ARG A 116 14.13 -1.47 -6.55
C ARG A 116 13.81 -1.07 -7.99
N GLY A 117 12.88 -0.14 -8.22
CA GLY A 117 12.52 0.36 -9.56
C GLY A 117 13.03 1.76 -9.79
#